data_AF-A0A9N8HJM6-F1
#
_entry.id   AF-A0A9N8HJM6-F1
#
_cell.length_a   1.000
_cell.length_b   1.000
_cell.length_c   1.000
_cell.angle_alpha   90.00
_cell.angle_beta   90.00
_cell.angle_gamma   90.00
#
_symmetry.space_group_name_H-M   'P 1'
#
loop_
_entity.id
_entity.type
_entity.pdbx_description
1 polymer ?
#
loop_
_entity_poly.entity_id
_entity_poly.type
_entity_poly.pdbx_seq_one_letter_code
_entity_poly.pdbx_strand_id
1 'polypeptide(L)'
;MSPFAFYAVVVLITTCIAAVVVQPKKESTPMTSPLRQAVQCKCGKVQLAIDSPSALRFVCYSKDYRGYYNSLNELAKEKNKEPNAVLDSWGGVDLTQIYPSEISVKEGSNLLTPTLIREGSPVRRVYASCCDTPMFDIGSAAALINTDLLEETNKPAVKFRILGRHALSNDKEKAPPNMSWSVPFGWFWTMPGRIQKDKMEPTPIDLSSPQILKNFKEG
;
A
#
# COMPACT_ATOMS: atom_id res chain seq x y z
N MET A 1 -39.21 -21.69 -53.88
CA MET A 1 -38.68 -20.97 -52.70
C MET A 1 -38.93 -19.49 -52.92
N SER A 2 -39.64 -18.82 -52.01
CA SER A 2 -40.07 -17.44 -52.23
C SER A 2 -38.89 -16.45 -52.09
N PRO A 3 -38.82 -15.41 -52.94
CA PRO A 3 -37.73 -14.42 -52.91
C PRO A 3 -37.64 -13.63 -51.60
N PHE A 4 -38.69 -13.67 -50.78
CA PHE A 4 -38.74 -13.04 -49.46
C PHE A 4 -37.88 -13.76 -48.40
N ALA A 5 -37.70 -15.07 -48.50
CA ALA A 5 -36.89 -15.83 -47.53
C ALA A 5 -35.39 -15.53 -47.67
N PHE A 6 -34.92 -15.25 -48.90
CA PHE A 6 -33.52 -14.94 -49.15
C PHE A 6 -33.13 -13.54 -48.64
N TYR A 7 -34.04 -12.56 -48.76
CA TYR A 7 -33.83 -11.20 -48.29
C TYR A 7 -33.74 -11.10 -46.76
N ALA A 8 -34.58 -11.86 -46.04
CA ALA A 8 -34.57 -11.88 -44.58
C ALA A 8 -33.25 -12.45 -44.01
N VAL A 9 -32.68 -13.47 -44.65
CA VAL A 9 -31.41 -14.07 -44.23
C VAL A 9 -30.22 -13.13 -44.50
N VAL A 10 -30.22 -12.42 -45.63
CA VAL A 10 -29.14 -11.46 -45.96
C VAL A 10 -29.15 -10.24 -45.02
N VAL A 11 -30.34 -9.75 -44.61
CA VAL A 11 -30.46 -8.65 -43.64
C VAL A 11 -30.05 -9.06 -42.23
N LEU A 12 -30.33 -10.30 -41.82
CA LEU A 12 -29.87 -10.84 -40.53
C LEU A 12 -28.34 -11.03 -40.50
N ILE A 13 -27.73 -11.49 -41.60
CA ILE A 13 -26.27 -11.68 -41.67
C ILE A 13 -25.54 -10.32 -41.69
N THR A 14 -26.08 -9.32 -42.39
CA THR A 14 -25.43 -7.99 -42.47
C THR A 14 -25.54 -7.18 -41.18
N THR A 15 -26.58 -7.37 -40.37
CA THR A 15 -26.71 -6.68 -39.06
C THR A 15 -25.85 -7.30 -37.96
N CYS A 16 -25.45 -8.57 -38.07
CA CYS A 16 -24.54 -9.18 -37.09
C CYS A 16 -23.07 -8.73 -37.23
N ILE A 17 -22.65 -8.20 -38.38
CA ILE A 17 -21.24 -7.81 -38.60
C ILE A 17 -20.93 -6.39 -38.09
N ALA A 18 -21.94 -5.53 -37.91
CA ALA A 18 -21.74 -4.16 -37.45
C ALA A 18 -21.53 -4.02 -35.92
N ALA A 19 -21.71 -5.09 -35.16
CA ALA A 19 -21.37 -5.13 -33.73
C ALA A 19 -19.90 -5.53 -33.52
N VAL A 20 -18.98 -4.93 -34.30
CA VAL A 20 -17.58 -4.87 -33.87
C VAL A 20 -17.56 -3.98 -32.64
N VAL A 21 -17.59 -4.63 -31.48
CA VAL A 21 -17.28 -4.03 -30.19
C VAL A 21 -15.99 -3.27 -30.37
N VAL A 22 -16.10 -1.95 -30.52
CA VAL A 22 -14.98 -1.03 -30.34
C VAL A 22 -14.60 -1.21 -28.88
N GLN A 23 -13.68 -2.14 -28.64
CA GLN A 23 -13.04 -2.29 -27.35
C GLN A 23 -12.43 -0.91 -27.09
N PRO A 24 -12.82 -0.22 -25.99
CA PRO A 24 -12.18 1.03 -25.65
C PRO A 24 -10.68 0.76 -25.65
N LYS A 25 -9.94 1.52 -26.46
CA LYS A 25 -8.48 1.48 -26.53
C LYS A 25 -7.99 1.35 -25.10
N LYS A 26 -7.45 0.18 -24.75
CA LYS A 26 -6.99 -0.15 -23.41
C LYS A 26 -5.90 0.87 -23.13
N GLU A 27 -6.29 1.97 -22.50
CA GLU A 27 -5.40 3.03 -22.07
C GLU A 27 -4.46 2.30 -21.12
N SER A 28 -3.24 2.05 -21.61
CA SER A 28 -2.21 1.39 -20.83
C SER A 28 -2.06 2.24 -19.60
N THR A 29 -2.60 1.76 -18.48
CA THR A 29 -2.47 2.41 -17.20
C THR A 29 -0.98 2.72 -17.08
N PRO A 30 -0.57 3.99 -16.90
CA PRO A 30 0.82 4.36 -16.95
C PRO A 30 1.56 3.41 -16.02
N MET A 31 2.45 2.63 -16.62
CA MET A 31 3.26 1.61 -15.97
C MET A 31 3.85 2.29 -14.75
N THR A 32 3.55 1.77 -13.56
CA THR A 32 3.93 2.40 -12.30
C THR A 32 5.41 2.75 -12.34
N SER A 33 5.76 4.02 -12.17
CA SER A 33 7.15 4.46 -12.30
C SER A 33 8.02 3.71 -11.28
N PRO A 34 9.22 3.25 -11.69
CA PRO A 34 10.13 2.60 -10.75
C PRO A 34 10.52 3.59 -9.64
N LEU A 35 10.44 3.12 -8.40
CA LEU A 35 10.87 3.88 -7.22
C LEU A 35 12.30 3.48 -6.87
N ARG A 36 13.25 4.39 -7.10
CA ARG A 36 14.67 4.23 -6.75
C ARG A 36 15.14 5.40 -5.94
N GLN A 37 15.27 5.20 -4.63
CA GLN A 37 15.62 6.30 -3.74
C GLN A 37 16.23 5.79 -2.43
N ALA A 38 17.13 6.59 -1.84
CA ALA A 38 17.54 6.47 -0.45
C ALA A 38 16.51 7.13 0.48
N VAL A 39 16.10 6.40 1.52
CA VAL A 39 15.18 6.90 2.55
C VAL A 39 15.85 6.83 3.90
N GLN A 40 15.50 7.74 4.79
CA GLN A 40 16.07 7.78 6.13
C GLN A 40 15.00 8.05 7.18
N CYS A 41 15.24 7.61 8.41
CA CYS A 41 14.41 8.06 9.53
C CYS A 41 14.56 9.58 9.72
N LYS A 42 13.66 10.21 10.48
CA LYS A 42 13.65 11.68 10.62
C LYS A 42 14.92 12.25 11.26
N CYS A 43 15.66 11.47 12.06
CA CYS A 43 16.95 11.90 12.62
C CYS A 43 18.19 11.44 11.81
N GLY A 44 18.00 10.75 10.68
CA GLY A 44 19.08 10.33 9.77
C GLY A 44 19.90 9.11 10.20
N LYS A 45 19.75 8.61 11.43
CA LYS A 45 20.55 7.49 11.98
C LYS A 45 20.25 6.11 11.35
N VAL A 46 19.10 6.00 10.68
CA VAL A 46 18.72 4.79 9.95
C VAL A 46 18.55 5.18 8.50
N GLN A 47 19.23 4.48 7.60
CA GLN A 47 19.19 4.72 6.17
C GLN A 47 18.90 3.41 5.43
N LEU A 48 17.98 3.48 4.48
CA LEU A 48 17.58 2.39 3.60
C LEU A 48 17.74 2.83 2.15
N ALA A 49 17.99 1.88 1.26
CA ALA A 49 17.83 2.07 -0.17
C ALA A 49 16.62 1.25 -0.66
N ILE A 50 15.79 1.88 -1.47
CA ILE A 50 14.62 1.27 -2.12
C ILE A 50 14.92 1.18 -3.62
N ASP A 51 14.75 0.00 -4.20
CA ASP A 51 14.76 -0.22 -5.65
C ASP A 51 13.59 -1.11 -6.03
N SER A 52 12.44 -0.48 -6.29
CA SER A 52 11.19 -1.16 -6.61
C SER A 52 10.70 -0.78 -8.01
N PRO A 53 10.69 -1.70 -8.98
CA PRO A 53 10.15 -1.43 -10.31
C PRO A 53 8.62 -1.34 -10.34
N SER A 54 7.92 -1.68 -9.25
CA SER A 54 6.46 -1.80 -9.22
C SER A 54 5.82 -1.21 -7.94
N ALA A 55 6.39 -0.13 -7.42
CA ALA A 55 5.95 0.49 -6.17
C ALA A 55 4.52 1.06 -6.25
N LEU A 56 3.60 0.59 -5.41
CA LEU A 56 2.20 1.01 -5.43
C LEU A 56 1.86 1.87 -4.20
N ARG A 57 1.55 3.16 -4.40
CA ARG A 57 1.11 4.04 -3.31
C ARG A 57 -0.41 4.00 -3.10
N PHE A 58 -0.81 3.89 -1.85
CA PHE A 58 -2.20 3.92 -1.41
C PHE A 58 -2.32 4.49 0.02
N VAL A 59 -3.52 4.87 0.43
CA VAL A 59 -3.79 5.32 1.82
C VAL A 59 -4.65 4.28 2.52
N CYS A 60 -4.24 3.87 3.73
CA CYS A 60 -4.96 2.91 4.56
C CYS A 60 -5.65 3.59 5.74
N TYR A 61 -6.96 3.34 5.88
CA TYR A 61 -7.78 3.86 6.98
C TYR A 61 -8.07 2.84 8.08
N SER A 62 -7.35 1.72 8.14
CA SER A 62 -7.58 0.73 9.20
C SER A 62 -7.30 1.34 10.59
N LYS A 63 -8.10 0.93 11.57
CA LYS A 63 -7.88 1.26 12.99
C LYS A 63 -6.52 0.79 13.50
N ASP A 64 -6.04 -0.34 12.98
CA ASP A 64 -4.74 -0.91 13.33
C ASP A 64 -3.58 0.01 12.93
N TYR A 65 -3.60 0.55 11.71
CA TYR A 65 -2.61 1.52 11.23
C TYR A 65 -2.67 2.83 12.00
N ARG A 66 -3.87 3.36 12.23
CA ARG A 66 -4.05 4.59 12.99
C ARG A 66 -3.57 4.43 14.44
N GLY A 67 -3.98 3.36 15.10
CA GLY A 67 -3.56 3.02 16.46
C GLY A 67 -2.04 2.90 16.56
N TYR A 68 -1.40 2.24 15.60
CA TYR A 68 0.06 2.10 15.56
C TYR A 68 0.77 3.46 15.48
N TYR A 69 0.34 4.32 14.55
CA TYR A 69 0.92 5.66 14.38
C TYR A 69 0.69 6.54 15.62
N ASN A 70 -0.51 6.47 16.21
CA ASN A 70 -0.81 7.17 17.46
C ASN A 70 0.08 6.70 18.61
N SER A 71 0.24 5.39 18.80
CA SER A 71 1.10 4.83 19.84
C SER A 71 2.57 5.19 19.65
N LEU A 72 3.08 5.28 18.42
CA LEU A 72 4.44 5.79 18.18
C LEU A 72 4.58 7.27 18.55
N ASN A 73 3.57 8.09 18.26
CA ASN A 73 3.58 9.50 18.64
C ASN A 73 3.47 9.68 20.16
N GLU A 74 2.69 8.84 20.86
CA GLU A 74 2.66 8.81 22.33
C GLU A 74 4.02 8.41 22.90
N LEU A 75 4.65 7.36 22.34
CA LEU A 75 5.99 6.93 22.74
C LEU A 75 7.06 8.03 22.52
N ALA A 76 6.97 8.77 21.42
CA ALA A 76 7.86 9.90 21.16
C ALA A 76 7.68 11.00 22.23
N LYS A 77 6.43 11.32 22.59
CA LYS A 77 6.11 12.29 23.66
C LYS A 77 6.64 11.86 25.02
N GLU A 78 6.46 10.59 25.40
CA GLU A 78 7.01 10.05 26.65
C GLU A 78 8.54 10.19 26.73
N LYS A 79 9.22 10.15 25.57
CA LYS A 79 10.67 10.35 25.44
C LYS A 79 11.09 11.80 25.23
N ASN A 80 10.17 12.77 25.33
CA ASN A 80 10.38 14.18 25.01
C ASN A 80 10.94 14.41 23.59
N LYS A 81 10.38 13.72 22.59
CA LYS A 81 10.73 13.84 21.16
C LYS A 81 9.53 14.30 20.33
N GLU A 82 9.84 14.87 19.17
CA GLU A 82 8.83 15.22 18.17
C GLU A 82 8.12 13.98 17.59
N PRO A 83 6.79 14.04 17.40
CA PRO A 83 6.02 12.98 16.77
C PRO A 83 6.35 12.87 15.27
N ASN A 84 6.74 11.69 14.83
CA ASN A 84 7.18 11.44 13.44
C ASN A 84 6.23 10.55 12.64
N ALA A 85 5.15 10.06 13.25
CA ALA A 85 4.17 9.21 12.60
C ALA A 85 2.98 10.07 12.11
N VAL A 86 2.99 10.40 10.82
CA VAL A 86 2.01 11.34 10.21
C VAL A 86 0.75 10.60 9.75
N LEU A 87 -0.41 11.17 10.07
CA LEU A 87 -1.72 10.76 9.55
C LEU A 87 -2.27 11.86 8.64
N ASP A 88 -3.02 11.49 7.61
CA ASP A 88 -3.77 12.46 6.80
C ASP A 88 -4.93 13.07 7.60
N SER A 89 -5.59 14.10 7.04
CA SER A 89 -6.72 14.78 7.71
C SER A 89 -7.91 13.87 8.02
N TRP A 90 -7.95 12.68 7.41
CA TRP A 90 -8.99 11.67 7.57
C TRP A 90 -8.56 10.52 8.50
N GLY A 91 -7.39 10.65 9.15
CA GLY A 91 -6.80 9.64 10.02
C GLY A 91 -6.29 8.42 9.27
N GLY A 92 -5.88 8.58 8.02
CA GLY A 92 -5.29 7.54 7.16
C GLY A 92 -3.77 7.60 7.12
N VAL A 93 -3.13 6.46 6.91
CA VAL A 93 -1.68 6.34 6.75
C VAL A 93 -1.35 6.18 5.26
N ASP A 94 -0.44 7.00 4.76
CA ASP A 94 0.07 6.92 3.38
C ASP A 94 1.21 5.89 3.28
N LEU A 95 0.99 4.86 2.47
CA LEU A 95 1.88 3.71 2.35
C LEU A 95 2.23 3.44 0.90
N THR A 96 3.45 2.98 0.69
CA THR A 96 3.92 2.51 -0.62
C THR A 96 4.26 1.03 -0.51
N GLN A 97 3.49 0.20 -1.20
CA GLN A 97 3.70 -1.24 -1.29
C GLN A 97 4.84 -1.55 -2.25
N ILE A 98 5.78 -2.34 -1.77
CA ILE A 98 6.93 -2.89 -2.50
C ILE A 98 7.15 -4.35 -2.04
N TYR A 99 8.21 -4.99 -2.51
CA TYR A 99 8.63 -6.29 -1.99
C TYR A 99 9.73 -6.16 -0.91
N PRO A 100 9.80 -7.09 0.06
CA PRO A 100 10.88 -7.09 1.07
C PRO A 100 12.29 -7.09 0.48
N SER A 101 12.52 -7.87 -0.59
CA SER A 101 13.82 -7.95 -1.28
C SER A 101 14.23 -6.64 -1.95
N GLU A 102 13.30 -5.69 -2.12
CA GLU A 102 13.52 -4.38 -2.74
C GLU A 102 13.95 -3.32 -1.71
N ILE A 103 14.12 -3.72 -0.44
CA ILE A 103 14.60 -2.89 0.66
C ILE A 103 16.01 -3.36 1.05
N SER A 104 16.96 -2.43 1.07
CA SER A 104 18.31 -2.67 1.59
C SER A 104 18.63 -1.73 2.73
N VAL A 105 18.95 -2.25 3.92
CA VAL A 105 19.44 -1.43 5.04
C VAL A 105 20.89 -1.01 4.75
N LYS A 106 21.16 0.30 4.76
CA LYS A 106 22.50 0.86 4.56
C LYS A 106 23.16 1.24 5.87
N GLU A 107 22.40 1.78 6.82
CA GLU A 107 22.89 2.19 8.14
C GLU A 107 21.80 2.00 9.21
N GLY A 108 22.23 1.75 10.45
CA GLY A 108 21.34 1.74 11.62
C GLY A 108 20.43 0.52 11.74
N SER A 109 20.85 -0.65 11.23
CA SER A 109 20.07 -1.90 11.34
C SER A 109 19.72 -2.28 12.78
N ASN A 110 20.63 -2.05 13.72
CA ASN A 110 20.44 -2.25 15.16
C ASN A 110 19.45 -1.26 15.81
N LEU A 111 19.08 -0.20 15.10
CA LEU A 111 18.08 0.78 15.54
C LEU A 111 16.69 0.50 14.96
N LEU A 112 16.55 -0.50 14.09
CA LEU A 112 15.25 -0.95 13.58
C LEU A 112 14.62 -1.92 14.58
N THR A 113 13.40 -1.60 15.04
CA THR A 113 12.67 -2.41 16.01
C THR A 113 11.44 -3.04 15.35
N PRO A 114 11.43 -4.35 15.10
CA PRO A 114 10.23 -5.04 14.62
C PRO A 114 9.24 -5.21 15.77
N THR A 115 7.98 -4.87 15.51
CA THR A 115 6.90 -4.93 16.48
C THR A 115 5.62 -5.54 15.92
N LEU A 116 4.82 -6.09 16.83
CA LEU A 116 3.44 -6.48 16.58
C LEU A 116 2.51 -5.57 17.38
N ILE A 117 1.38 -5.19 16.80
CA ILE A 117 0.36 -4.40 17.53
C ILE A 117 -0.38 -5.25 18.58
N ARG A 118 -0.47 -6.56 18.36
CA ARG A 118 -1.04 -7.57 19.26
C ARG A 118 -0.46 -8.94 18.92
N GLU A 119 -0.54 -9.88 19.86
CA GLU A 119 -0.13 -11.26 19.63
C GLU A 119 -0.86 -11.86 18.40
N GLY A 120 -0.14 -12.60 17.56
CA GLY A 120 -0.69 -13.19 16.34
C GLY A 120 -0.99 -12.21 15.19
N SER A 121 -0.64 -10.92 15.31
CA SER A 121 -0.83 -9.98 14.19
C SER A 121 -0.05 -10.44 12.95
N PRO A 122 -0.66 -10.46 11.75
CA PRO A 122 -0.03 -10.99 10.54
C PRO A 122 1.03 -10.05 9.95
N VAL A 123 1.08 -8.80 10.42
CA VAL A 123 1.98 -7.76 9.90
C VAL A 123 2.93 -7.34 11.01
N ARG A 124 4.23 -7.48 10.74
CA ARG A 124 5.30 -6.96 11.58
C ARG A 124 5.59 -5.53 11.17
N ARG A 125 5.49 -4.59 12.11
CA ARG A 125 5.70 -3.17 11.86
C ARG A 125 7.05 -2.74 12.40
N VAL A 126 7.84 -2.06 11.57
CA VAL A 126 9.20 -1.70 11.90
C VAL A 126 9.32 -0.18 12.00
N TYR A 127 9.84 0.28 13.13
CA TYR A 127 10.16 1.69 13.35
C TYR A 127 11.62 1.85 13.77
N ALA A 128 12.15 3.06 13.58
CA ALA A 128 13.48 3.41 14.04
C ALA A 128 13.44 3.87 15.51
N SER A 129 14.03 3.11 16.43
CA SER A 129 13.97 3.38 17.88
C SER A 129 14.66 4.68 18.31
N CYS A 130 15.57 5.19 17.47
CA CYS A 130 16.28 6.45 17.70
C CYS A 130 15.36 7.68 17.71
N CYS A 131 14.32 7.72 16.88
CA CYS A 131 13.38 8.86 16.78
C CYS A 131 11.92 8.44 16.60
N ASP A 132 11.61 7.16 16.82
CA ASP A 132 10.26 6.62 16.80
C ASP A 132 9.55 6.81 15.44
N THR A 133 10.34 6.93 14.36
CA THR A 133 9.85 7.07 12.98
C THR A 133 9.40 5.72 12.43
N PRO A 134 8.15 5.56 11.95
CA PRO A 134 7.72 4.36 11.25
C PRO A 134 8.47 4.25 9.92
N MET A 135 9.13 3.11 9.69
CA MET A 135 9.99 2.87 8.53
C MET A 135 9.27 2.05 7.47
N PHE A 136 8.94 0.82 7.82
CA PHE A 136 8.27 -0.12 6.94
C PHE A 136 7.59 -1.24 7.70
N ASP A 137 6.64 -1.91 7.06
CA ASP A 137 5.99 -3.09 7.59
C ASP A 137 6.24 -4.29 6.68
N ILE A 138 6.28 -5.49 7.26
CA ILE A 138 6.45 -6.74 6.52
C ILE A 138 5.24 -7.63 6.82
N GLY A 139 4.45 -7.88 5.78
CA GLY A 139 3.36 -8.86 5.78
C GLY A 139 3.79 -10.17 5.11
N SER A 140 2.82 -11.05 4.88
CA SER A 140 3.07 -12.36 4.26
C SER A 140 3.42 -12.31 2.78
N ALA A 141 3.11 -11.21 2.08
CA ALA A 141 3.29 -11.12 0.63
C ALA A 141 3.90 -9.80 0.12
N ALA A 142 4.08 -8.81 0.98
CA ALA A 142 4.58 -7.49 0.60
C ALA A 142 5.20 -6.77 1.79
N ALA A 143 6.03 -5.78 1.48
CA ALA A 143 6.46 -4.77 2.42
C ALA A 143 5.74 -3.45 2.14
N LEU A 144 5.47 -2.67 3.19
CA LEU A 144 4.78 -1.39 3.11
C LEU A 144 5.69 -0.30 3.68
N ILE A 145 6.24 0.55 2.82
CA ILE A 145 7.07 1.70 3.24
C ILE A 145 6.15 2.84 3.66
N ASN A 146 6.55 3.57 4.72
CA ASN A 146 5.94 4.85 5.05
C ASN A 146 6.26 5.89 3.94
N THR A 147 5.26 6.28 3.16
CA THR A 147 5.44 7.18 2.00
C THR A 147 5.97 8.55 2.40
N ASP A 148 5.79 8.97 3.66
CA ASP A 148 6.34 10.24 4.17
C ASP A 148 7.88 10.29 4.17
N LEU A 149 8.55 9.15 4.04
CA LEU A 149 10.02 9.08 3.92
C LEU A 149 10.53 9.28 2.50
N LEU A 150 9.65 9.26 1.50
CA LEU A 150 9.99 9.46 0.09
C LEU A 150 10.07 10.95 -0.25
N GLU A 151 10.89 11.31 -1.23
CA GLU A 151 10.92 12.68 -1.77
C GLU A 151 9.66 12.93 -2.59
N GLU A 152 9.06 14.11 -2.45
CA GLU A 152 7.81 14.48 -3.16
C GLU A 152 7.89 14.27 -4.67
N THR A 153 9.05 14.53 -5.28
CA THR A 153 9.31 14.35 -6.71
C THR A 153 9.26 12.90 -7.16
N ASN A 154 9.52 11.96 -6.25
CA ASN A 154 9.59 10.52 -6.52
C ASN A 154 8.40 9.74 -5.96
N LYS A 155 7.51 10.39 -5.20
CA LYS A 155 6.31 9.74 -4.66
C LYS A 155 5.40 9.28 -5.80
N PRO A 156 5.05 7.98 -5.89
CA PRO A 156 4.03 7.54 -6.82
C PRO A 156 2.71 8.27 -6.55
N ALA A 157 1.85 8.41 -7.55
CA ALA A 157 0.50 8.92 -7.32
C ALA A 157 -0.30 7.95 -6.44
N VAL A 158 -1.11 8.46 -5.51
CA VAL A 158 -2.05 7.64 -4.72
C VAL A 158 -3.03 6.97 -5.68
N LYS A 159 -2.95 5.64 -5.83
CA LYS A 159 -3.82 4.89 -6.73
C LYS A 159 -5.14 4.52 -6.08
N PHE A 160 -5.11 4.19 -4.79
CA PHE A 160 -6.27 3.70 -4.05
C PHE A 160 -6.29 4.23 -2.62
N ARG A 161 -7.49 4.24 -2.05
CA ARG A 161 -7.72 4.46 -0.62
C ARG A 161 -8.47 3.24 -0.11
N ILE A 162 -7.86 2.49 0.80
CA ILE A 162 -8.42 1.23 1.29
C ILE A 162 -9.06 1.43 2.67
N LEU A 163 -10.11 0.64 2.94
CA LEU A 163 -10.84 0.68 4.21
C LEU A 163 -11.44 2.06 4.53
N GLY A 164 -11.80 2.85 3.51
CA GLY A 164 -12.30 4.23 3.65
C GLY A 164 -13.52 4.40 4.56
N ARG A 165 -14.33 3.34 4.79
CA ARG A 165 -15.41 3.33 5.80
C ARG A 165 -14.94 3.64 7.24
N HIS A 166 -13.64 3.50 7.51
CA HIS A 166 -13.03 3.78 8.80
C HIS A 166 -12.36 5.16 8.85
N ALA A 167 -12.41 5.96 7.77
CA ALA A 167 -11.97 7.35 7.79
C ALA A 167 -12.73 8.16 8.83
N LEU A 168 -12.04 9.07 9.52
CA LEU A 168 -12.65 9.90 10.57
C LEU A 168 -13.61 10.92 9.94
N SER A 169 -14.88 10.89 10.33
CA SER A 169 -15.97 11.68 9.72
C SER A 169 -15.95 13.18 10.04
N ASN A 170 -14.95 13.69 10.75
CA ASN A 170 -15.04 15.00 11.40
C ASN A 170 -14.71 16.19 10.49
N ASP A 171 -14.32 15.95 9.23
CA ASP A 171 -14.06 17.01 8.25
C ASP A 171 -15.23 17.10 7.26
N LYS A 172 -16.38 17.67 7.67
CA LYS A 172 -17.57 17.83 6.80
C LYS A 172 -17.29 18.59 5.49
N GLU A 173 -16.10 19.17 5.36
CA GLU A 173 -15.68 20.04 4.27
C GLU A 173 -15.03 19.30 3.08
N LYS A 174 -14.58 18.04 3.23
CA LYS A 174 -14.03 17.28 2.09
C LYS A 174 -14.82 16.00 1.84
N ALA A 175 -15.07 15.71 0.56
CA ALA A 175 -15.81 14.54 0.16
C ALA A 175 -15.10 13.26 0.67
N PRO A 176 -15.84 12.27 1.21
CA PRO A 176 -15.24 10.99 1.58
C PRO A 176 -14.57 10.37 0.35
N PRO A 177 -13.50 9.57 0.54
CA PRO A 177 -12.85 8.94 -0.59
C PRO A 177 -13.84 8.02 -1.32
N ASN A 178 -14.01 8.25 -2.62
CA ASN A 178 -14.85 7.40 -3.47
C ASN A 178 -14.35 5.95 -3.39
N MET A 179 -15.18 5.06 -2.84
CA MET A 179 -14.87 3.64 -2.78
C MET A 179 -15.06 3.03 -4.18
N SER A 180 -13.96 2.79 -4.91
CA SER A 180 -13.99 1.91 -6.08
C SER A 180 -14.03 0.47 -5.60
N TRP A 181 -15.24 -0.11 -5.54
CA TRP A 181 -15.49 -1.47 -5.02
C TRP A 181 -15.57 -2.54 -6.12
N SER A 182 -14.98 -2.28 -7.29
CA SER A 182 -15.01 -3.19 -8.43
C SER A 182 -13.65 -3.85 -8.66
N VAL A 183 -13.18 -4.59 -7.65
CA VAL A 183 -12.26 -5.71 -7.89
C VAL A 183 -13.14 -6.85 -8.42
N PRO A 184 -13.03 -7.24 -9.71
CA PRO A 184 -13.89 -8.26 -10.26
C PRO A 184 -13.74 -9.56 -9.46
N PHE A 185 -14.86 -10.23 -9.16
CA PHE A 185 -14.89 -11.46 -8.37
C PHE A 185 -13.93 -12.56 -8.86
N GLY A 186 -13.61 -12.57 -10.17
CA GLY A 186 -12.61 -13.47 -10.77
C GLY A 186 -11.15 -13.15 -10.43
N TRP A 187 -10.84 -11.97 -9.91
CA TRP A 187 -9.48 -11.59 -9.51
C TRP A 187 -9.04 -12.33 -8.23
N PHE A 188 -9.99 -12.66 -7.34
CA PHE A 188 -9.72 -13.48 -6.15
C PHE A 188 -9.26 -14.91 -6.48
N TRP A 189 -9.76 -15.49 -7.59
CA TRP A 189 -9.42 -16.87 -8.00
C TRP A 189 -8.12 -16.98 -8.83
N THR A 190 -7.60 -15.86 -9.35
CA THR A 190 -6.38 -15.84 -10.20
C THR A 190 -5.10 -15.46 -9.44
N MET A 191 -5.19 -15.15 -8.14
CA MET A 191 -4.08 -14.73 -7.28
C MET A 191 -3.18 -15.82 -6.69
N PRO A 192 -3.62 -17.07 -6.39
CA PRO A 192 -2.79 -17.99 -5.58
C PRO A 192 -1.48 -18.47 -6.27
N GLY A 193 -1.27 -18.14 -7.56
CA GLY A 193 -0.03 -18.41 -8.29
C GLY A 193 0.87 -17.20 -8.59
N ARG A 194 0.53 -15.99 -8.13
CA ARG A 194 1.30 -14.75 -8.44
C ARG A 194 2.13 -14.22 -7.27
N ILE A 195 2.15 -14.94 -6.15
CA ILE A 195 3.06 -14.68 -5.03
C ILE A 195 4.49 -14.93 -5.53
N GLN A 196 5.22 -13.85 -5.81
CA GLN A 196 6.64 -13.89 -6.17
C GLN A 196 7.46 -14.21 -4.91
N LYS A 197 7.48 -15.49 -4.51
CA LYS A 197 8.18 -15.96 -3.31
C LYS A 197 9.64 -15.50 -3.27
N ASP A 198 10.30 -15.50 -4.43
CA ASP A 198 11.69 -15.06 -4.59
C ASP A 198 11.92 -13.58 -4.28
N LYS A 199 10.85 -12.76 -4.24
CA LYS A 199 10.91 -11.36 -3.82
C LYS A 199 10.54 -11.13 -2.35
N MET A 200 10.02 -12.17 -1.68
CA MET A 200 9.69 -12.11 -0.26
C MET A 200 10.93 -12.28 0.61
N GLU A 201 11.96 -12.93 0.06
CA GLU A 201 13.25 -13.15 0.70
C GLU A 201 14.37 -12.54 -0.15
N PRO A 202 15.44 -12.01 0.48
CA PRO A 202 15.61 -11.87 1.92
C PRO A 202 14.75 -10.73 2.50
N THR A 203 14.34 -10.87 3.76
CA THR A 203 13.82 -9.72 4.51
C THR A 203 14.96 -8.80 4.90
N PRO A 204 14.75 -7.47 4.94
CA PRO A 204 15.83 -6.50 5.20
C PRO A 204 16.40 -6.58 6.63
N ILE A 205 15.66 -7.18 7.57
CA ILE A 205 16.06 -7.38 8.96
C ILE A 205 15.61 -8.74 9.47
N ASP A 206 16.17 -9.16 10.61
CA ASP A 206 15.66 -10.31 11.36
C ASP A 206 14.29 -9.99 11.98
N LEU A 207 13.34 -10.88 11.76
CA LEU A 207 11.94 -10.79 12.19
C LEU A 207 11.55 -11.87 13.20
N SER A 208 12.53 -12.64 13.69
CA SER A 208 12.35 -13.79 14.57
C SER A 208 11.76 -13.42 15.94
N SER A 209 12.09 -12.23 16.45
CA SER A 209 11.78 -11.84 17.83
C SER A 209 11.11 -10.46 17.92
N PRO A 210 9.88 -10.29 17.37
CA PRO A 210 9.20 -9.00 17.41
C PRO A 210 8.67 -8.69 18.81
N GLN A 211 8.74 -7.43 19.21
CA GLN A 211 8.17 -6.98 20.48
C GLN A 211 6.68 -6.63 20.31
N ILE A 212 5.85 -6.89 21.31
CA ILE A 212 4.47 -6.37 21.30
C ILE A 212 4.54 -4.89 21.65
N LEU A 213 3.89 -4.05 20.83
CA LEU A 213 3.81 -2.62 21.07
C LEU A 213 3.02 -2.35 22.34
N LYS A 214 3.71 -1.79 23.33
CA LYS A 214 3.09 -1.45 24.61
C LYS A 214 2.04 -0.37 24.42
N ASN A 215 0.96 -0.45 25.19
CA ASN A 215 -0.12 0.55 25.22
C ASN A 215 -0.80 0.80 23.87
N PHE A 216 -0.75 -0.16 22.93
CA PHE A 216 -1.50 -0.07 21.69
C PHE A 216 -3.00 0.13 21.98
N LYS A 217 -3.58 1.19 21.43
CA LYS A 217 -5.02 1.45 21.45
C LYS A 217 -5.50 1.47 20.01
N GLU A 218 -6.56 0.73 19.73
CA GLU A 218 -7.22 0.83 18.43
C GLU A 218 -7.70 2.27 18.20
N GLY A 219 -7.40 2.82 17.01
CA GLY A 219 -7.77 4.19 16.62
C GLY A 219 -9.14 4.32 15.97
#